data_AF-A0A1S3QNJ1-F1
#
_entry.id   AF-A0A1S3QNJ1-F1
#
_cell.length_a   1.000
_cell.length_b   1.000
_cell.length_c   1.000
_cell.angle_alpha   90.00
_cell.angle_beta   90.00
_cell.angle_gamma   90.00
#
_symmetry.space_group_name_H-M   'P 1'
#
loop_
_entity.id
_entity.type
_entity.pdbx_description
1 polymer ?
#
loop_
_entity_poly.entity_id
_entity_poly.type
_entity_poly.pdbx_seq_one_letter_code
_entity_poly.pdbx_strand_id
1 'polypeptide(L)'
;MFGMLTVPLETTLTCMDEDLRQEALEVFVMEPMFGMLTVPLETTLTCMDEDLRQEALEVFVMILRFMGDPHLNGAQENLFGNYIIQRGLANQGLRDEILAQLANQVWRNPNHDNAERGWLLLLGCTCCFPPSPRLHTHLLKYSHYRNTEVSLCS
;
A
#
# COMPACT_ATOMS: atom_id res chain seq x y z
N MET A 1 9.21 26.94 11.36
CA MET A 1 9.28 26.98 9.90
C MET A 1 8.97 25.57 9.39
N PHE A 2 7.68 25.21 9.37
CA PHE A 2 7.21 23.91 8.84
C PHE A 2 6.68 24.20 7.43
N GLY A 3 7.52 23.97 6.42
CA GLY A 3 7.09 24.00 5.03
C GLY A 3 6.35 22.71 4.72
N MET A 4 5.07 22.82 4.35
CA MET A 4 4.31 21.73 3.77
C MET A 4 5.06 21.26 2.52
N LEU A 5 5.66 20.08 2.58
CA LEU A 5 6.04 19.32 1.39
C LEU A 5 4.74 18.79 0.79
N THR A 6 4.03 19.62 0.05
CA THR A 6 3.11 19.14 -0.98
C THR A 6 4.01 18.55 -2.05
N VAL A 7 4.32 17.25 -1.94
CA VAL A 7 4.99 16.55 -3.03
C VAL A 7 3.97 16.53 -4.17
N PRO A 8 4.19 17.22 -5.29
CA PRO A 8 3.28 17.13 -6.41
C PRO A 8 3.40 15.68 -6.92
N LEU A 9 2.33 14.90 -6.81
CA LEU A 9 2.28 13.54 -7.38
C LEU A 9 2.71 13.56 -8.87
N GLU A 10 2.48 14.68 -9.56
CA GLU A 10 2.86 14.94 -10.95
C GLU A 10 4.36 14.84 -11.25
N THR A 11 5.25 15.11 -10.27
CA THR A 11 6.71 15.03 -10.51
C THR A 11 7.23 13.60 -10.37
N THR A 12 6.52 12.73 -9.66
CA THR A 12 6.79 11.29 -9.57
C THR A 12 6.21 10.53 -10.78
N LEU A 13 5.24 11.15 -11.48
CA LEU A 13 4.42 10.57 -12.54
C LEU A 13 5.10 10.44 -13.92
N THR A 14 6.15 11.21 -14.24
CA THR A 14 6.63 11.28 -15.64
C THR A 14 7.62 10.20 -16.06
N CYS A 15 8.15 9.39 -15.13
CA CYS A 15 9.13 8.34 -15.44
C CYS A 15 8.92 7.10 -14.54
N MET A 16 7.75 6.46 -14.60
CA MET A 16 7.63 5.10 -14.10
C MET A 16 8.14 4.14 -15.18
N ASP A 17 9.43 3.84 -15.15
CA ASP A 17 9.99 2.74 -15.92
C ASP A 17 9.47 1.41 -15.34
N GLU A 18 9.23 0.41 -16.18
CA GLU A 18 8.88 -0.95 -15.72
C GLU A 18 9.99 -1.50 -14.80
N ASP A 19 11.23 -1.04 -14.98
CA ASP A 19 12.36 -1.36 -14.13
C ASP A 19 12.17 -0.91 -12.66
N LEU A 20 11.56 0.27 -12.42
CA LEU A 20 11.25 0.76 -11.06
C LEU A 20 10.12 -0.03 -10.41
N ARG A 21 9.15 -0.50 -11.20
CA ARG A 21 8.10 -1.42 -10.71
C ARG A 21 8.71 -2.75 -10.34
N GLN A 22 9.62 -3.27 -11.16
CA GLN A 22 10.31 -4.52 -10.91
C GLN A 22 11.24 -4.42 -9.69
N GLU A 23 11.97 -3.32 -9.53
CA GLU A 23 12.79 -3.06 -8.32
C GLU A 23 11.90 -2.95 -7.07
N ALA A 24 10.77 -2.26 -7.16
CA ALA A 24 9.80 -2.23 -6.06
C ALA A 24 9.27 -3.65 -5.75
N LEU A 25 8.97 -4.47 -6.76
CA LEU A 25 8.59 -5.88 -6.58
C LEU A 25 9.72 -6.77 -6.05
N GLU A 26 10.98 -6.44 -6.29
CA GLU A 26 12.10 -7.16 -5.70
C GLU A 26 12.32 -6.75 -4.24
N VAL A 27 12.07 -5.48 -3.90
CA VAL A 27 12.02 -5.01 -2.50
C VAL A 27 10.82 -5.59 -1.77
N PHE A 28 9.68 -5.76 -2.45
CA PHE A 28 8.53 -6.48 -1.94
C PHE A 28 8.52 -7.88 -2.58
N VAL A 29 9.40 -8.79 -2.16
CA VAL A 29 9.32 -10.21 -2.55
C VAL A 29 8.01 -10.80 -2.00
N MET A 30 6.94 -10.60 -2.75
CA MET A 30 5.57 -10.96 -2.37
C MET A 30 5.34 -12.40 -2.81
N GLU A 31 5.55 -13.35 -1.89
CA GLU A 31 4.77 -14.59 -1.89
C GLU A 31 3.28 -14.21 -2.00
N PRO A 32 2.42 -14.99 -2.67
CA PRO A 32 1.08 -14.58 -3.05
C PRO A 32 0.29 -14.06 -1.85
N MET A 33 0.26 -12.74 -1.72
CA MET A 33 -0.69 -12.05 -0.88
C MET A 33 -2.00 -11.99 -1.64
N PHE A 34 -3.10 -12.07 -0.89
CA PHE A 34 -4.55 -12.12 -1.19
C PHE A 34 -5.02 -11.73 -2.61
N GLY A 35 -4.29 -10.89 -3.30
CA GLY A 35 -4.64 -10.23 -4.55
C GLY A 35 -5.40 -8.96 -4.23
N MET A 36 -5.67 -8.17 -5.26
CA MET A 36 -6.50 -6.97 -5.11
C MET A 36 -7.83 -7.29 -4.42
N LEU A 37 -8.08 -6.60 -3.31
CA LEU A 37 -9.32 -6.64 -2.56
C LEU A 37 -10.18 -5.42 -2.91
N THR A 38 -11.49 -5.62 -2.94
CA THR A 38 -12.48 -4.55 -3.19
C THR A 38 -13.27 -4.17 -1.93
N VAL A 39 -13.06 -4.90 -0.83
CA VAL A 39 -13.74 -4.71 0.45
C VAL A 39 -12.74 -4.31 1.53
N PRO A 40 -13.15 -3.52 2.55
CA PRO A 40 -12.27 -3.17 3.66
C PRO A 40 -11.67 -4.40 4.34
N LEU A 41 -10.44 -4.25 4.83
CA LEU A 41 -9.80 -5.25 5.67
C LEU A 41 -10.47 -5.31 7.05
N GLU A 42 -10.62 -6.53 7.59
CA GLU A 42 -11.05 -6.75 8.97
C GLU A 42 -9.86 -6.80 9.94
N THR A 43 -8.66 -7.14 9.43
CA THR A 43 -7.41 -7.25 10.19
C THR A 43 -6.23 -6.70 9.38
N THR A 44 -5.16 -6.32 10.08
CA THR A 44 -3.92 -5.81 9.46
C THR A 44 -3.16 -6.94 8.77
N LEU A 45 -2.36 -6.60 7.76
CA LEU A 45 -1.53 -7.55 7.00
C LEU A 45 -0.19 -7.82 7.67
N THR A 46 0.25 -6.92 8.54
CA THR A 46 1.49 -6.99 9.32
C THR A 46 1.20 -7.08 10.81
N CYS A 47 2.21 -7.54 11.56
CA CYS A 47 2.18 -7.53 13.02
C CYS A 47 2.57 -6.14 13.52
N MET A 48 1.63 -5.45 14.15
CA MET A 48 1.76 -4.07 14.60
C MET A 48 1.06 -3.86 15.94
N ASP A 49 1.30 -2.71 16.57
CA ASP A 49 0.67 -2.36 17.85
C ASP A 49 -0.85 -2.21 17.72
N GLU A 50 -1.60 -2.75 18.70
CA GLU A 50 -3.06 -2.75 18.74
C GLU A 50 -3.66 -1.33 18.62
N ASP A 51 -3.01 -0.35 19.26
CA ASP A 51 -3.46 1.06 19.25
C ASP A 51 -3.44 1.68 17.84
N LEU A 52 -2.66 1.11 16.92
CA LEU A 52 -2.52 1.58 15.54
C LEU A 52 -3.39 0.80 14.55
N ARG A 53 -4.01 -0.32 14.99
CA ARG A 53 -4.77 -1.20 14.10
C ARG A 53 -5.93 -0.47 13.44
N GLN A 54 -6.76 0.21 14.23
CA GLN A 54 -7.95 0.88 13.70
C GLN A 54 -7.56 1.92 12.63
N GLU A 55 -6.48 2.65 12.88
CA GLU A 55 -5.97 3.63 11.95
C GLU A 55 -5.45 2.99 10.65
N ALA A 56 -4.74 1.88 10.75
CA ALA A 56 -4.28 1.13 9.56
C ALA A 56 -5.44 0.63 8.70
N LEU A 57 -6.56 0.20 9.30
CA LEU A 57 -7.76 -0.21 8.58
C LEU A 57 -8.45 0.97 7.88
N GLU A 58 -8.46 2.15 8.52
CA GLU A 58 -8.96 3.38 7.91
C GLU A 58 -8.09 3.84 6.73
N VAL A 59 -6.77 3.70 6.84
CA VAL A 59 -5.87 3.95 5.70
C VAL A 59 -6.18 3.00 4.55
N PHE A 60 -6.48 1.73 4.82
CA PHE A 60 -6.85 0.80 3.77
C PHE A 60 -8.13 1.23 3.02
N VAL A 61 -9.14 1.75 3.73
CA VAL A 61 -10.35 2.30 3.10
C VAL A 61 -10.00 3.48 2.19
N MET A 62 -9.04 4.33 2.59
CA MET A 62 -8.56 5.41 1.73
C MET A 62 -7.80 4.89 0.50
N ILE A 63 -7.03 3.81 0.63
CA ILE A 63 -6.38 3.13 -0.50
C ILE A 63 -7.43 2.60 -1.48
N LEU A 64 -8.47 1.90 -0.99
CA LEU A 64 -9.56 1.40 -1.84
C LEU A 64 -10.25 2.53 -2.60
N ARG A 65 -10.51 3.65 -1.91
CA ARG A 65 -11.15 4.82 -2.54
C ARG A 65 -10.24 5.49 -3.55
N PHE A 66 -8.95 5.65 -3.23
CA PHE A 66 -7.96 6.24 -4.12
C PHE A 66 -7.79 5.42 -5.40
N MET A 67 -7.71 4.09 -5.32
CA MET A 67 -7.52 3.25 -6.51
C MET A 67 -8.83 3.04 -7.27
N GLY A 68 -9.95 2.86 -6.56
CA GLY A 68 -11.20 2.33 -7.10
C GLY A 68 -12.23 3.35 -7.57
N ASP A 69 -12.13 4.62 -7.18
CA ASP A 69 -13.12 5.64 -7.59
C ASP A 69 -12.71 6.31 -8.92
N PRO A 70 -13.43 6.06 -10.04
CA PRO A 70 -13.10 6.64 -11.34
C PRO A 70 -13.52 8.11 -11.47
N HIS A 71 -14.23 8.68 -10.49
CA HIS A 71 -14.71 10.06 -10.52
C HIS A 71 -13.78 11.04 -9.79
N LEU A 72 -12.64 10.56 -9.28
CA LEU A 72 -11.66 11.43 -8.66
C LEU A 72 -11.02 12.33 -9.72
N ASN A 73 -11.05 13.63 -9.48
CA ASN A 73 -10.24 14.58 -10.24
C ASN A 73 -8.85 14.74 -9.61
N GLY A 74 -7.91 15.35 -10.35
CA GLY A 74 -6.52 15.51 -9.88
C GLY A 74 -6.38 16.17 -8.51
N ALA A 75 -7.27 17.09 -8.10
CA ALA A 75 -7.22 17.68 -6.77
C ALA A 75 -7.62 16.68 -5.67
N GLN A 76 -8.64 15.86 -5.92
CA GLN A 76 -9.07 14.80 -4.99
C GLN A 76 -8.04 13.68 -4.94
N GLU A 77 -7.44 13.29 -6.07
CA GLU A 77 -6.34 12.33 -6.10
C GLU A 77 -5.16 12.80 -5.26
N ASN A 78 -4.74 14.05 -5.45
CA ASN A 78 -3.71 14.67 -4.63
C ASN A 78 -4.09 14.67 -3.15
N LEU A 79 -5.34 14.95 -2.80
CA LEU A 79 -5.81 14.94 -1.41
C LEU A 79 -5.69 13.55 -0.77
N PHE A 80 -6.24 12.52 -1.41
CA PHE A 80 -6.21 11.15 -0.88
C PHE A 80 -4.79 10.58 -0.85
N GLY A 81 -4.02 10.75 -1.92
CA GLY A 81 -2.63 10.28 -1.98
C GLY A 81 -1.76 10.93 -0.91
N ASN A 82 -1.84 12.27 -0.75
CA ASN A 82 -1.10 12.96 0.30
C ASN A 82 -1.55 12.53 1.69
N TYR A 83 -2.85 12.34 1.93
CA TYR A 83 -3.32 11.85 3.23
C TYR A 83 -2.66 10.52 3.61
N ILE A 84 -2.64 9.55 2.70
CA ILE A 84 -2.06 8.22 2.93
C ILE A 84 -0.56 8.31 3.22
N ILE A 85 0.19 9.05 2.39
CA ILE A 85 1.64 9.25 2.58
C ILE A 85 1.92 9.94 3.92
N GLN A 86 1.13 10.97 4.27
CA GLN A 86 1.30 11.71 5.52
C GLN A 86 1.03 10.85 6.76
N ARG A 87 0.13 9.86 6.71
CA ARG A 87 -0.04 8.90 7.83
C ARG A 87 1.24 8.11 8.06
N GLY A 88 1.86 7.57 7.01
CA GLY A 88 3.14 6.83 7.12
C GLY A 88 4.32 7.73 7.55
N LEU A 89 4.35 8.98 7.12
CA LEU A 89 5.35 9.95 7.56
C LEU A 89 5.20 10.30 9.05
N ALA A 90 3.97 10.54 9.50
CA ALA A 90 3.66 10.93 10.88
C ALA A 90 3.87 9.78 11.88
N ASN A 91 3.62 8.53 11.47
CA ASN A 91 3.73 7.38 12.36
C ASN A 91 4.49 6.22 11.72
N GLN A 92 5.66 5.93 12.28
CA GLN A 92 6.54 4.88 11.77
C GLN A 92 5.92 3.48 11.88
N GLY A 93 5.04 3.25 12.86
CA GLY A 93 4.35 1.97 13.06
C GLY A 93 3.35 1.62 11.96
N LEU A 94 2.99 2.57 11.10
CA LEU A 94 2.06 2.34 9.99
C LEU A 94 2.74 2.06 8.65
N ARG A 95 4.02 2.40 8.51
CA ARG A 95 4.72 2.40 7.21
C ARG A 95 4.67 1.04 6.54
N ASP A 96 5.09 0.02 7.28
CA ASP A 96 5.15 -1.36 6.80
C ASP A 96 3.75 -1.90 6.45
N GLU A 97 2.74 -1.54 7.23
CA GLU A 97 1.35 -1.92 6.96
C GLU A 97 0.80 -1.24 5.70
N ILE A 98 1.04 0.06 5.53
CA ILE A 98 0.63 0.82 4.33
C ILE A 98 1.30 0.24 3.08
N LEU A 99 2.61 -0.04 3.15
CA LEU A 99 3.35 -0.64 2.04
C LEU A 99 2.82 -2.05 1.73
N ALA A 100 2.55 -2.87 2.74
CA ALA A 100 1.97 -4.21 2.55
C ALA A 100 0.59 -4.16 1.91
N GLN A 101 -0.27 -3.23 2.35
CA GLN A 101 -1.60 -3.02 1.81
C GLN A 101 -1.55 -2.59 0.34
N LEU A 102 -0.72 -1.61 0.00
CA LEU A 102 -0.54 -1.14 -1.38
C LEU A 102 0.05 -2.24 -2.27
N ALA A 103 1.11 -2.91 -1.80
CA ALA A 103 1.73 -4.01 -2.51
C ALA A 103 0.72 -5.15 -2.80
N ASN A 104 -0.15 -5.48 -1.84
CA ASN A 104 -1.23 -6.44 -2.05
C ASN A 104 -2.23 -5.97 -3.13
N GLN A 105 -2.61 -4.69 -3.11
CA GLN A 105 -3.57 -4.14 -4.07
C GLN A 105 -3.05 -4.05 -5.51
N VAL A 106 -1.74 -3.87 -5.71
CA VAL A 106 -1.15 -3.84 -7.05
C VAL A 106 -0.77 -5.24 -7.56
N TRP A 107 -0.57 -6.19 -6.66
CA TRP A 107 -0.19 -7.55 -7.01
C TRP A 107 -1.29 -8.26 -7.83
N ARG A 108 -0.95 -8.59 -9.09
CA ARG A 108 -1.84 -9.27 -10.05
C ARG A 108 -3.22 -8.64 -10.16
N ASN A 109 -3.29 -7.33 -10.01
CA ASN A 109 -4.55 -6.60 -10.13
C ASN A 109 -5.03 -6.63 -11.59
N PRO A 110 -6.22 -7.21 -11.87
CA PRO A 110 -6.71 -7.35 -13.24
C PRO A 110 -7.20 -6.03 -13.85
N ASN A 111 -7.40 -4.99 -13.03
CA ASN A 111 -7.79 -3.67 -13.49
C ASN A 111 -6.55 -2.79 -13.63
N HIS A 112 -6.11 -2.57 -14.86
CA HIS A 112 -4.89 -1.82 -15.18
C HIS A 112 -4.90 -0.38 -14.64
N ASP A 113 -5.99 0.37 -14.82
CA ASP A 113 -6.09 1.77 -14.36
C ASP A 113 -6.02 1.85 -12.82
N ASN A 114 -6.69 0.92 -12.14
CA ASN A 114 -6.65 0.80 -10.69
C ASN A 114 -5.23 0.45 -10.20
N ALA A 115 -4.60 -0.52 -10.86
CA ALA A 115 -3.24 -0.96 -10.55
C ALA A 115 -2.22 0.15 -10.76
N GLU A 116 -2.34 0.92 -11.83
CA GLU A 116 -1.45 2.06 -12.13
C GLU A 116 -1.50 3.11 -11.02
N ARG A 117 -2.71 3.48 -10.57
CA ARG A 117 -2.88 4.39 -9.43
C ARG A 117 -2.25 3.81 -8.16
N GLY A 118 -2.48 2.52 -7.87
CA GLY A 118 -1.85 1.85 -6.73
C GLY A 118 -0.33 1.86 -6.80
N TRP A 119 0.25 1.62 -7.98
CA TRP A 119 1.70 1.62 -8.20
C TRP A 119 2.30 3.00 -7.96
N LEU A 120 1.65 4.04 -8.46
CA LEU A 120 2.06 5.43 -8.23
C LEU A 120 2.10 5.77 -6.74
N LEU A 121 1.06 5.38 -6.01
CA LEU A 121 0.98 5.62 -4.58
C LEU A 121 2.01 4.80 -3.80
N LEU A 122 2.26 3.54 -4.19
CA LEU A 122 3.29 2.69 -3.60
C LEU A 122 4.68 3.30 -3.77
N LEU A 123 5.04 3.74 -4.98
CA LEU A 123 6.30 4.43 -5.23
C LEU A 123 6.40 5.75 -4.46
N GLY A 124 5.32 6.54 -4.43
CA GLY A 124 5.27 7.76 -3.61
C GLY A 124 5.56 7.49 -2.14
N CYS A 125 5.02 6.40 -1.59
CA CYS A 125 5.31 5.96 -0.23
C CYS A 125 6.78 5.56 -0.07
N THR A 126 7.35 4.73 -0.96
CA THR A 126 8.76 4.27 -0.84
C THR A 126 9.78 5.41 -1.01
N CYS A 127 9.47 6.43 -1.80
CA CYS A 127 10.27 7.65 -1.87
C CYS A 127 10.23 8.48 -0.58
N CYS A 128 9.13 8.42 0.17
CA CYS A 128 8.94 9.21 1.40
C CYS A 128 9.42 8.48 2.66
N PHE A 129 9.26 7.17 2.70
CA PHE A 129 9.69 6.32 3.80
C PHE A 129 10.06 4.92 3.29
N PRO A 130 11.28 4.44 3.58
CA PRO A 130 11.68 3.10 3.15
C PRO A 130 10.93 2.03 3.97
N PRO A 131 10.72 0.82 3.39
CA PRO A 131 10.25 -0.32 4.15
C PRO A 131 11.22 -0.67 5.27
N SER A 132 10.71 -1.20 6.39
CA SER A 132 11.60 -1.69 7.44
C SER A 132 12.25 -3.03 7.02
N PRO A 133 13.42 -3.37 7.58
CA PRO A 133 14.03 -4.69 7.36
C PRO A 133 13.14 -5.86 7.78
N ARG A 134 12.14 -5.61 8.64
CA ARG A 134 11.23 -6.64 9.16
C ARG A 134 10.07 -6.92 8.21
N LEU A 135 9.77 -6.03 7.26
CA LEU A 135 8.63 -6.18 6.36
C LEU A 135 8.74 -7.49 5.56
N HIS A 136 9.93 -7.79 5.03
CA HIS A 136 10.22 -9.05 4.33
C HIS A 136 9.84 -10.31 5.13
N THR A 137 10.00 -10.29 6.46
CA THR A 137 9.71 -11.47 7.31
C THR A 137 8.22 -11.64 7.62
N HIS A 138 7.45 -10.55 7.63
CA HIS A 138 6.03 -10.60 8.00
C HIS A 138 5.15 -11.05 6.82
N LEU A 139 5.46 -10.60 5.61
CA LEU A 139 4.74 -11.00 4.39
C LEU A 139 4.81 -12.52 4.17
N LEU A 140 5.94 -13.15 4.51
CA LEU A 140 6.15 -14.61 4.46
C LEU A 140 5.37 -15.40 5.53
N LYS A 141 5.07 -14.79 6.69
CA LYS A 141 4.35 -15.47 7.78
C LYS A 141 2.84 -15.47 7.57
N TYR A 142 2.30 -14.40 6.98
CA TYR A 142 0.86 -14.25 6.78
C TYR A 142 0.35 -15.14 5.63
N SER A 143 1.15 -15.35 4.57
CA SER A 143 0.86 -16.35 3.53
C SER A 143 0.79 -17.78 4.08
N HIS A 144 1.63 -18.12 5.07
CA HIS A 144 1.65 -19.44 5.70
C HIS A 144 0.40 -19.70 6.56
N TYR A 145 -0.02 -18.73 7.38
CA TYR A 145 -1.17 -18.89 8.30
C TYR A 145 -2.50 -19.13 7.55
N ARG A 146 -2.68 -18.52 6.38
CA ARG A 146 -3.88 -18.70 5.55
C ARG A 146 -3.86 -19.96 4.69
N ASN A 147 -2.68 -20.43 4.24
CA ASN A 147 -2.58 -21.73 3.58
C ASN A 147 -2.99 -22.88 4.52
N THR A 148 -2.74 -22.75 5.83
CA THR A 148 -3.23 -23.70 6.84
C THR A 148 -4.75 -23.60 7.09
N GLU A 149 -5.36 -22.41 7.09
CA GLU A 149 -6.81 -22.30 7.25
C GLU A 149 -7.61 -22.75 6.01
N VAL A 150 -7.13 -22.46 4.79
CA VAL A 150 -7.79 -22.94 3.56
C VAL A 150 -7.68 -24.47 3.44
N SER A 151 -6.57 -25.07 3.89
CA SER A 151 -6.42 -26.53 3.94
C SER A 151 -7.29 -27.23 4.99
N LEU A 152 -7.82 -26.49 5.98
CA LEU A 152 -8.75 -27.02 6.98
C LEU A 152 -10.22 -26.91 6.57
N CYS A 153 -10.52 -26.16 5.50
CA CYS A 153 -11.84 -26.07 4.86
C CYS A 153 -11.90 -26.78 3.50
N SER A 154 -10.92 -27.63 3.17
CA SER A 154 -10.89 -28.46 1.96
C SER A 154 -11.23 -29.91 2.27
#